data_AF-A0A3D3HDI1-F1
#
_entry.id   AF-A0A3D3HDI1-F1
#
_cell.length_a   1.000
_cell.length_b   1.000
_cell.length_c   1.000
_cell.angle_alpha   90.00
_cell.angle_beta   90.00
_cell.angle_gamma   90.00
#
_symmetry.space_group_name_H-M   'P 1'
#
loop_
_entity.id
_entity.type
_entity.pdbx_description
1 polymer ?
#
loop_
_entity_poly.entity_id
_entity_poly.type
_entity_poly.pdbx_seq_one_letter_code
_entity_poly.pdbx_strand_id
1 'polypeptide(L)'
;MNAKGYEEYLLLRRAVEALVSEHEKLIGLAAGLKNELSEARRQLAEKNEEVKELQARYERAKFSGAILGGGEEAVTARRRVSELVREIDKCIALLDR
;
A
#
# COMPACT_ATOMS: atom_id res chain seq x y z
N MET A 1 20.85 -51.52 -31.39
CA MET A 1 19.51 -51.10 -30.90
C MET A 1 18.48 -51.54 -31.92
N ASN A 2 17.36 -52.15 -31.48
CA ASN A 2 16.26 -52.47 -32.39
C ASN A 2 15.52 -51.18 -32.80
N ALA A 3 14.87 -51.18 -33.97
CA ALA A 3 14.18 -50.00 -34.50
C ALA A 3 13.15 -49.43 -33.51
N LYS A 4 12.46 -50.31 -32.78
CA LYS A 4 11.49 -49.95 -31.75
C LYS A 4 12.09 -49.16 -30.58
N GLY A 5 13.25 -49.57 -30.06
CA GLY A 5 13.92 -48.88 -28.96
C GLY A 5 14.51 -47.52 -29.37
N TYR A 6 14.87 -47.36 -30.65
CA TYR A 6 15.31 -46.05 -31.17
C TYR A 6 14.14 -45.07 -31.31
N GLU A 7 12.97 -45.56 -31.72
CA GLU A 7 11.74 -44.76 -31.83
C GLU A 7 11.22 -44.31 -30.45
N GLU A 8 11.21 -45.20 -29.46
CA GLU A 8 10.87 -44.88 -28.07
C GLU A 8 11.83 -43.83 -27.47
N TYR A 9 13.13 -43.95 -27.74
CA TYR A 9 14.13 -42.96 -27.33
C TYR A 9 13.87 -41.57 -27.93
N LEU A 10 13.53 -41.49 -29.23
CA LEU A 10 13.23 -40.22 -29.89
C LEU A 10 11.98 -39.54 -29.31
N LEU A 11 10.93 -40.32 -29.00
CA LEU A 11 9.72 -39.79 -28.37
C LEU A 11 10.02 -39.23 -26.97
N LEU A 12 10.76 -39.98 -26.16
CA LEU A 12 11.16 -39.53 -24.83
C LEU A 12 12.01 -38.27 -24.91
N ARG A 13 12.98 -38.22 -25.82
CA ARG A 13 13.84 -37.04 -26.01
C ARG A 13 13.02 -35.80 -26.34
N ARG A 14 12.05 -35.90 -27.26
CA ARG A 14 11.15 -34.79 -27.61
C ARG A 14 10.27 -34.35 -26.43
N ALA A 15 9.75 -35.30 -25.66
CA ALA A 15 8.93 -34.99 -24.48
C ALA A 15 9.74 -34.24 -23.42
N VAL A 16 11.00 -34.66 -23.19
CA VAL A 16 11.92 -33.98 -22.26
C VAL A 16 12.27 -32.58 -22.77
N GLU A 17 12.58 -32.41 -24.05
CA GLU A 17 12.85 -31.09 -24.63
C GLU A 17 11.65 -30.14 -24.49
N ALA A 18 10.44 -30.63 -24.75
CA ALA A 18 9.22 -29.85 -24.57
C ALA A 18 8.99 -29.46 -23.10
N LEU A 19 9.21 -30.40 -22.18
CA LEU A 19 9.08 -30.15 -20.74
C LEU A 19 10.07 -29.09 -20.24
N VAL A 20 11.32 -29.17 -20.69
CA VAL A 20 12.36 -28.17 -20.34
C VAL A 20 11.97 -26.79 -20.87
N SER A 21 11.54 -26.70 -22.14
CA SER A 21 11.12 -25.43 -22.72
C SER A 21 9.93 -24.81 -21.97
N GLU A 22 8.95 -25.62 -21.59
CA GLU A 22 7.80 -25.12 -20.83
C GLU A 22 8.19 -24.69 -19.41
N HIS A 23 9.11 -25.42 -18.77
CA HIS A 23 9.65 -25.04 -17.48
C HIS A 23 10.37 -23.69 -17.51
N GLU A 24 11.21 -23.45 -18.53
CA GLU A 24 11.90 -22.17 -18.73
C GLU A 24 10.91 -21.01 -18.94
N LYS A 25 9.84 -21.23 -19.72
CA LYS A 25 8.77 -20.23 -19.87
C LYS A 25 8.09 -19.92 -18.55
N LEU A 26 7.76 -20.95 -17.76
CA LEU A 26 7.11 -20.77 -16.45
C LEU A 26 8.01 -20.00 -15.48
N ILE A 27 9.33 -20.25 -15.51
CA ILE A 27 10.30 -19.46 -14.73
C ILE A 27 10.24 -17.99 -15.17
N GLY A 28 10.26 -17.72 -16.48
CA GLY A 28 10.17 -16.36 -17.02
C GLY A 28 8.88 -15.64 -16.60
N LEU A 29 7.74 -16.32 -16.72
CA LEU A 29 6.44 -15.80 -16.29
C LEU A 29 6.40 -15.54 -14.78
N ALA A 30 6.90 -16.46 -13.97
CA ALA A 30 6.94 -16.30 -12.52
C ALA A 30 7.84 -15.12 -12.10
N ALA A 31 8.96 -14.91 -12.79
CA ALA A 31 9.82 -13.75 -12.57
C ALA A 31 9.12 -12.44 -12.98
N GLY A 32 8.45 -12.41 -14.14
CA GLY A 32 7.67 -11.27 -14.61
C GLY A 32 6.56 -10.89 -13.64
N LEU A 33 5.74 -11.87 -13.22
CA LEU A 33 4.65 -11.65 -12.25
C LEU A 33 5.17 -11.17 -10.89
N LYS A 34 6.33 -11.64 -10.44
CA LYS A 34 6.95 -11.13 -9.20
C LYS A 34 7.36 -9.66 -9.33
N ASN A 35 7.91 -9.27 -10.48
CA ASN A 35 8.28 -7.87 -10.74
C ASN A 35 7.04 -6.97 -10.79
N GLU A 36 6.00 -7.38 -11.52
CA GLU A 36 4.73 -6.65 -11.60
C GLU A 36 4.07 -6.51 -10.22
N LEU A 37 4.07 -7.58 -9.43
CA LEU A 37 3.55 -7.55 -8.06
C LEU A 37 4.34 -6.58 -7.17
N SER A 38 5.66 -6.57 -7.29
CA SER A 38 6.51 -5.64 -6.55
C SER A 38 6.22 -4.19 -6.93
N GLU A 39 6.09 -3.91 -8.22
CA GLU A 39 5.78 -2.57 -8.73
C GLU A 39 4.40 -2.10 -8.28
N ALA A 40 3.38 -2.95 -8.42
CA ALA A 40 2.03 -2.66 -7.97
C ALA A 40 1.97 -2.39 -6.45
N ARG A 41 2.72 -3.15 -5.65
CA ARG A 41 2.82 -2.90 -4.20
C ARG A 41 3.47 -1.56 -3.88
N ARG A 42 4.52 -1.18 -4.62
CA ARG A 42 5.17 0.13 -4.47
C ARG A 42 4.20 1.26 -4.78
N GLN A 43 3.52 1.20 -5.92
CA GLN A 43 2.54 2.21 -6.33
C GLN A 43 1.38 2.30 -5.33
N LEU A 44 0.90 1.17 -4.82
CA LEU A 44 -0.13 1.15 -3.79
C LEU A 44 0.34 1.83 -2.49
N ALA A 45 1.57 1.58 -2.06
CA ALA A 45 2.14 2.23 -0.88
C ALA A 45 2.25 3.75 -1.06
N GLU A 46 2.75 4.20 -2.21
CA GLU A 46 2.85 5.63 -2.56
C GLU A 46 1.47 6.30 -2.57
N LYS A 47 0.49 5.67 -3.21
CA LYS A 47 -0.88 6.20 -3.27
C LYS A 47 -1.56 6.23 -1.91
N ASN A 48 -1.32 5.24 -1.06
CA ASN A 48 -1.84 5.25 0.31
C ASN A 48 -1.23 6.38 1.14
N GLU A 49 0.05 6.69 0.94
CA GLU A 49 0.69 7.81 1.62
C GLU A 49 0.17 9.16 1.12
N GLU A 50 -0.02 9.29 -0.19
CA GLU A 50 -0.67 10.46 -0.80
C GLU A 50 -2.10 10.66 -0.24
N VAL A 51 -2.87 9.58 -0.11
CA VAL A 51 -4.23 9.63 0.48
C VAL A 51 -4.18 10.08 1.93
N LYS A 52 -3.26 9.56 2.75
CA LYS A 52 -3.11 10.00 4.15
C LYS A 52 -2.73 11.48 4.22
N GLU A 53 -1.82 11.93 3.37
CA GLU A 53 -1.41 13.33 3.34
C GLU A 53 -2.58 14.23 2.96
N LEU A 54 -3.36 13.84 1.94
CA LEU A 54 -4.56 14.55 1.52
C LEU A 54 -5.63 14.57 2.62
N GLN A 55 -5.84 13.47 3.32
CA GLN A 55 -6.73 13.41 4.48
C GLN A 55 -6.26 14.35 5.59
N ALA A 56 -4.97 14.36 5.91
CA ALA A 56 -4.42 15.28 6.91
C ALA A 56 -4.51 16.76 6.48
N ARG A 57 -4.32 17.05 5.20
CA ARG A 57 -4.54 18.41 4.64
C ARG A 57 -6.01 18.79 4.70
N TYR A 58 -6.92 17.87 4.37
CA TYR A 58 -8.36 18.09 4.43
C TYR A 58 -8.83 18.36 5.86
N GLU A 59 -8.45 17.55 6.84
CA GLU A 59 -8.81 17.77 8.25
C GLU A 59 -8.25 19.08 8.78
N ARG A 60 -7.00 19.44 8.43
CA ARG A 60 -6.44 20.76 8.77
C ARG A 60 -7.25 21.92 8.16
N ALA A 61 -7.62 21.80 6.89
CA ALA A 61 -8.41 22.82 6.19
C ALA A 61 -9.82 22.93 6.78
N LYS A 62 -10.48 21.80 7.06
CA LYS A 62 -11.79 21.73 7.68
C LYS A 62 -11.77 22.32 9.09
N PHE A 63 -10.78 22.00 9.90
CA PHE A 63 -10.60 22.58 11.24
C PHE A 63 -10.35 24.08 11.16
N SER A 64 -9.49 24.53 10.26
CA SER A 64 -9.23 25.96 10.03
C SER A 64 -10.49 26.69 9.56
N GLY A 65 -11.26 26.08 8.66
CA GLY A 65 -12.54 26.61 8.18
C GLY A 65 -13.60 26.66 9.27
N ALA A 66 -13.68 25.63 10.13
CA ALA A 66 -14.55 25.65 11.28
C ALA A 66 -14.14 26.74 12.28
N ILE A 67 -12.85 26.99 12.52
CA ILE A 67 -12.42 28.03 13.46
C ILE A 67 -12.60 29.45 12.89
N LEU A 68 -12.26 29.66 11.62
CA LEU A 68 -12.25 30.96 10.96
C LEU A 68 -13.60 31.34 10.33
N GLY A 69 -14.47 30.36 10.09
CA GLY A 69 -15.81 30.56 9.54
C GLY A 69 -16.73 31.32 10.50
N GLY A 70 -17.76 31.97 9.93
CA GLY A 70 -18.86 32.56 10.69
C GLY A 70 -20.03 31.57 10.78
N GLY A 71 -20.54 31.30 11.98
CA GLY A 71 -21.68 30.41 12.22
C GLY A 71 -21.60 29.64 13.54
N GLU A 72 -22.65 28.87 13.88
CA GLU A 72 -22.72 28.03 15.09
C GLU A 72 -21.60 27.00 15.17
N GLU A 73 -21.19 26.41 14.04
CA GLU A 73 -20.09 25.44 14.00
C GLU A 73 -18.76 26.04 14.46
N ALA A 74 -18.53 27.32 14.16
CA ALA A 74 -17.31 28.01 14.57
C ALA A 74 -17.29 28.40 16.04
N VAL A 75 -18.44 28.76 16.59
CA VAL A 75 -18.60 28.97 18.03
C VAL A 75 -18.36 27.67 18.79
N THR A 76 -18.90 26.56 18.29
CA THR A 76 -18.76 25.23 18.89
C THR A 76 -17.30 24.74 18.82
N ALA A 77 -16.63 24.93 17.69
CA ALA A 77 -15.21 24.60 17.52
C ALA A 77 -14.31 25.43 18.48
N ARG A 78 -14.51 26.75 18.55
CA ARG A 78 -13.76 27.63 19.47
C ARG A 78 -13.95 27.26 20.94
N ARG A 79 -15.17 26.87 21.33
CA ARG A 79 -15.45 26.41 22.70
C ARG A 79 -14.70 25.13 23.04
N ARG A 80 -14.72 24.13 22.14
CA ARG A 80 -13.98 22.87 22.30
C ARG A 80 -12.47 23.09 22.39
N VAL A 81 -11.91 23.97 21.55
CA VAL A 81 -10.49 24.35 21.63
C VAL A 81 -10.17 24.99 22.99
N SER A 82 -11.03 25.88 23.48
CA SER A 82 -10.83 26.55 24.78
C SER A 82 -10.89 25.57 25.96
N GLU A 83 -11.74 24.55 25.89
CA GLU A 83 -11.82 23.47 26.89
C GLU A 83 -10.56 22.60 26.87
N LEU A 84 -10.07 22.21 25.69
CA LEU A 84 -8.82 21.45 25.53
C LEU A 84 -7.59 22.20 26.04
N VAL A 85 -7.47 23.51 25.75
CA VAL A 85 -6.35 24.33 26.25
C VAL A 85 -6.34 24.35 27.78
N ARG A 86 -7.51 24.48 28.42
CA ARG A 86 -7.62 24.45 29.88
C ARG A 86 -7.23 23.10 30.49
N GLU A 87 -7.48 21.99 29.80
CA GLU A 87 -7.03 20.67 30.25
C GLU A 87 -5.51 20.52 30.11
N ILE A 88 -4.94 21.02 29.02
CA ILE A 88 -3.47 21.05 28.82
C ILE A 88 -2.81 21.88 29.93
N ASP A 89 -3.33 23.07 30.23
CA ASP A 89 -2.80 23.92 31.31
C ASP A 89 -2.85 23.21 32.67
N LYS A 90 -3.94 22.47 32.95
CA LYS A 90 -4.04 21.65 34.17
C LYS A 90 -2.98 20.54 34.21
N CYS A 91 -2.74 19.86 33.09
CA CYS A 91 -1.72 18.81 33.00
C CYS A 91 -0.30 19.38 33.15
N ILE A 92 0.00 20.53 32.54
CA ILE A 92 1.29 21.21 32.68
C ILE A 92 1.51 21.64 34.14
N ALA A 93 0.49 22.22 34.78
CA ALA A 93 0.58 22.59 36.20
C ALA A 93 0.78 21.40 37.15
N LEU A 94 0.40 20.19 36.73
CA LEU A 94 0.69 18.95 37.47
C LEU A 94 2.12 18.43 37.24
N LEU A 95 2.78 18.83 36.15
CA LEU A 95 4.16 18.45 35.82
C LEU A 95 5.21 19.40 36.44
N ASP A 96 4.86 20.66 36.69
CA ASP A 96 5.73 21.66 37.34
C ASP A 96 5.76 21.54 38.89
N ARG A 97 5.43 20.37 39.44
CA ARG A 97 5.45 20.05 40.88
C ARG A 97 6.46 18.99 41.24
#